data_AF-A0A6J7NL12-F1
#
_entry.id   AF-A0A6J7NL12-F1
#
_cell.length_a   1.000
_cell.length_b   1.000
_cell.length_c   1.000
_cell.angle_alpha   90.00
_cell.angle_beta   90.00
_cell.angle_gamma   90.00
#
_symmetry.space_group_name_H-M   'P 1'
#
loop_
_entity.id
_entity.type
_entity.pdbx_description
1 polymer ?
#
loop_
_entity_poly.entity_id
_entity_poly.type
_entity_poly.pdbx_seq_one_letter_code
_entity_poly.pdbx_strand_id
1 'polypeptide(L)'
;MITGEELSIFPDQVEFMNRLSNAGHTGILAIPGTTIAFTPERIDVTHPCSANEVSSIFEQKESYLREYQRAWLPWIEDRKSQWVQPTDDLVQRLQEWWEPLLAIAPNLRNGVGDVCIIDMGDLKVAIDFPAGTVSEWNGAECGFRFAIDRRLVETVAAERAVDWSNSLFLSCRFSAWRSGPFNEYVYNFFKSLSEERMSRTEAEALRKADPNRGGIAEEEIQIGDWIVQRTCPHRDADLSVFGVIDGDELVCTLHGWRFDSTTGKCLNAEERTLRIRPVS
;
A
#
# COMPACT_ATOMS: atom_id res chain seq x y z
N MET A 1 7.81 13.63 23.43
CA MET A 1 7.29 13.08 24.70
C MET A 1 5.95 12.45 24.36
N ILE A 2 5.64 11.24 24.85
CA ILE A 2 4.36 10.58 24.56
C ILE A 2 3.51 10.67 25.83
N THR A 3 2.78 11.75 25.95
CA THR A 3 1.97 12.11 27.12
C THR A 3 0.59 11.48 27.06
N GLY A 4 0.10 11.15 25.87
CA GLY A 4 -1.26 10.65 25.66
C GLY A 4 -2.29 11.73 25.38
N GLU A 5 -1.89 13.01 25.39
CA GLU A 5 -2.73 14.18 25.11
C GLU A 5 -2.42 14.79 23.72
N GLU A 6 -1.57 14.14 22.93
CA GLU A 6 -1.24 14.61 21.59
C GLU A 6 -2.47 14.63 20.68
N LEU A 7 -2.56 15.66 19.83
CA LEU A 7 -3.62 15.76 18.84
C LEU A 7 -3.53 14.57 17.86
N SER A 8 -4.54 13.70 17.90
CA SER A 8 -4.66 12.52 17.04
C SER A 8 -6.02 12.51 16.36
N ILE A 9 -6.03 12.22 15.06
CA ILE A 9 -7.27 11.96 14.31
C ILE A 9 -7.88 10.58 14.64
N PHE A 10 -7.10 9.72 15.29
CA PHE A 10 -7.53 8.39 15.74
C PHE A 10 -7.73 8.40 17.25
N PRO A 11 -8.93 8.08 17.76
CA PRO A 11 -9.14 7.91 19.20
C PRO A 11 -8.36 6.69 19.68
N ASP A 12 -7.79 6.78 20.89
CA ASP A 12 -7.30 5.59 21.56
C ASP A 12 -8.45 4.75 22.11
N GLN A 13 -8.12 3.61 22.71
CA GLN A 13 -9.12 2.67 23.21
C GLN A 13 -9.98 3.29 24.32
N VAL A 14 -9.41 4.11 25.22
CA VAL A 14 -10.17 4.72 26.33
C VAL A 14 -11.13 5.78 25.81
N GLU A 15 -10.67 6.64 24.91
CA GLU A 15 -11.50 7.64 24.25
C GLU A 15 -12.61 6.97 23.42
N PHE A 16 -12.31 5.87 22.75
CA PHE A 16 -13.33 5.10 22.04
C PHE A 16 -14.37 4.49 22.98
N MET A 17 -13.96 3.96 24.13
CA MET A 17 -14.88 3.47 25.16
C MET A 17 -15.79 4.57 25.71
N ASN A 18 -15.26 5.78 25.92
CA ASN A 18 -16.05 6.94 26.32
C ASN A 18 -17.09 7.31 25.25
N ARG A 19 -16.72 7.30 23.98
CA ARG A 19 -17.64 7.56 22.86
C ARG A 19 -18.75 6.51 22.77
N LEU A 20 -18.42 5.23 22.95
CA LEU A 20 -19.42 4.15 23.02
C LEU A 20 -20.40 4.39 24.17
N SER A 21 -19.88 4.70 25.37
CA SER A 21 -20.72 4.97 26.55
C SER A 21 -21.65 6.18 26.33
N ASN A 22 -21.13 7.26 25.75
CA ASN A 22 -21.92 8.45 25.41
C ASN A 22 -23.02 8.17 24.37
N ALA A 23 -22.83 7.17 23.51
CA ALA A 23 -23.83 6.68 22.55
C ALA A 23 -24.78 5.64 23.16
N GLY A 24 -24.68 5.33 24.46
CA GLY A 24 -25.51 4.33 25.13
C GLY A 24 -25.08 2.88 24.89
N HIS A 25 -23.84 2.66 24.45
CA HIS A 25 -23.27 1.35 24.21
C HIS A 25 -22.26 0.96 25.31
N THR A 26 -22.23 -0.34 25.64
CA THR A 26 -21.23 -0.91 26.55
C THR A 26 -20.12 -1.55 25.72
N GLY A 27 -18.89 -1.07 25.87
CA GLY A 27 -17.71 -1.67 25.27
C GLY A 27 -16.95 -2.58 26.22
N ILE A 28 -16.00 -3.35 25.69
CA ILE A 28 -15.02 -4.13 26.46
C ILE A 28 -13.63 -3.61 26.11
N LEU A 29 -12.90 -3.11 27.11
CA LEU A 29 -11.52 -2.65 26.94
C LEU A 29 -10.57 -3.86 26.93
N ALA A 30 -10.51 -4.56 25.81
CA ALA A 30 -9.63 -5.72 25.66
C ALA A 30 -8.17 -5.30 25.48
N ILE A 31 -7.29 -5.92 26.25
CA ILE A 31 -5.82 -5.86 26.09
C ILE A 31 -5.28 -7.21 25.61
N PRO A 32 -4.06 -7.30 25.04
CA PRO A 32 -3.45 -8.57 24.67
C PRO A 32 -3.52 -9.59 25.81
N GLY A 33 -4.03 -10.79 25.53
CA GLY A 33 -4.24 -11.86 26.53
C GLY A 33 -5.59 -11.80 27.26
N THR A 34 -6.43 -10.78 27.02
CA THR A 34 -7.80 -10.76 27.54
C THR A 34 -8.61 -11.90 26.91
N THR A 35 -9.29 -12.68 27.76
CA THR A 35 -10.22 -13.72 27.34
C THR A 35 -11.64 -13.24 27.55
N ILE A 36 -12.49 -13.42 26.54
CA ILE A 36 -13.92 -13.08 26.58
C ILE A 36 -14.72 -14.36 26.36
N ALA A 37 -15.47 -14.78 27.37
CA ALA A 37 -16.39 -15.91 27.30
C ALA A 37 -17.83 -15.41 27.18
N PHE A 38 -18.64 -16.10 26.39
CA PHE A 38 -20.02 -15.74 26.12
C PHE A 38 -20.94 -16.87 26.57
N THR A 39 -22.00 -16.53 27.30
CA THR A 39 -23.19 -17.36 27.50
C THR A 39 -24.41 -16.61 26.95
N PRO A 40 -25.57 -17.28 26.75
CA PRO A 40 -26.77 -16.58 26.30
C PRO A 40 -27.22 -15.45 27.25
N GLU A 41 -26.83 -15.51 28.54
CA GLU A 41 -27.22 -14.55 29.58
C GLU A 41 -26.11 -13.61 30.04
N ARG A 42 -24.83 -13.89 29.71
CA ARG A 42 -23.67 -13.19 30.30
C ARG A 42 -22.49 -13.09 29.34
N ILE A 43 -21.71 -12.02 29.50
CA ILE A 43 -20.39 -11.85 28.88
C ILE A 43 -19.36 -11.74 30.00
N ASP A 44 -18.34 -12.60 29.94
CA ASP A 44 -17.31 -12.76 30.95
C ASP A 44 -15.95 -12.37 30.44
N VAL A 45 -15.40 -11.29 30.99
CA VAL A 45 -14.11 -10.74 30.61
C VAL A 45 -13.08 -11.05 31.69
N THR A 46 -12.01 -11.72 31.30
CA THR A 46 -10.86 -12.01 32.18
C THR A 46 -9.60 -11.41 31.57
N HIS A 47 -8.98 -10.48 32.29
CA HIS A 47 -7.70 -9.90 31.90
C HIS A 47 -6.53 -10.75 32.42
N PRO A 48 -5.37 -10.75 31.75
CA PRO A 48 -4.18 -11.48 32.19
C PRO A 48 -3.48 -10.84 33.39
N CYS A 49 -3.92 -9.66 33.81
CA CYS A 49 -3.39 -8.87 34.91
C CYS A 49 -4.53 -8.16 35.67
N SER A 50 -4.20 -7.48 36.76
CA SER A 50 -5.19 -6.76 37.58
C SER A 50 -5.78 -5.54 36.86
N ALA A 51 -6.96 -5.09 37.30
CA ALA A 51 -7.61 -3.89 36.75
C ALA A 51 -6.75 -2.62 36.88
N ASN A 52 -5.94 -2.51 37.94
CA ASN A 52 -5.00 -1.40 38.12
C ASN A 52 -3.88 -1.45 37.06
N GLU A 53 -3.36 -2.64 36.75
CA GLU A 53 -2.35 -2.80 35.69
C GLU A 53 -2.95 -2.47 34.32
N VAL A 54 -4.18 -2.90 34.02
CA VAL A 54 -4.88 -2.52 32.78
C VAL A 54 -5.00 -1.00 32.67
N SER A 55 -5.44 -0.32 33.72
CA SER A 55 -5.62 1.14 33.73
C SER A 55 -4.29 1.87 33.54
N SER A 56 -3.21 1.37 34.16
CA SER A 56 -1.88 1.97 34.07
C SER A 56 -1.32 2.03 32.65
N ILE A 57 -1.71 1.10 31.75
CA ILE A 57 -1.31 1.10 30.33
C ILE A 57 -1.71 2.42 29.65
N PHE A 58 -2.90 2.93 30.00
CA PHE A 58 -3.49 4.10 29.37
C PHE A 58 -3.26 5.39 30.18
N GLU A 59 -3.11 5.30 31.50
CA GLU A 59 -2.81 6.45 32.36
C GLU A 59 -1.31 6.81 32.37
N GLN A 60 -0.42 5.83 32.20
CA GLN A 60 1.03 5.99 32.25
C GLN A 60 1.68 5.55 30.92
N LYS A 61 1.13 6.05 29.80
CA LYS A 61 1.52 5.63 28.44
C LYS A 61 3.01 5.71 28.17
N GLU A 62 3.69 6.80 28.59
CA GLU A 62 5.13 6.92 28.37
C GLU A 62 5.90 5.78 29.05
N SER A 63 5.61 5.52 30.32
CA SER A 63 6.26 4.46 31.09
C SER A 63 6.00 3.10 30.47
N TYR A 64 4.74 2.81 30.12
CA TYR A 64 4.36 1.58 29.44
C TYR A 64 5.11 1.38 28.11
N LEU A 65 5.14 2.41 27.25
CA LEU A 65 5.82 2.33 25.95
C LEU A 65 7.34 2.21 26.09
N ARG A 66 7.96 2.83 27.09
CA ARG A 66 9.40 2.67 27.37
C ARG A 66 9.73 1.28 27.90
N GLU A 67 8.87 0.70 28.73
CA GLU A 67 9.02 -0.68 29.18
C GLU A 67 8.84 -1.66 28.02
N TYR A 68 7.79 -1.47 27.22
CA TYR A 68 7.59 -2.24 25.99
C TYR A 68 8.80 -2.14 25.06
N GLN A 69 9.31 -0.94 24.82
CA GLN A 69 10.53 -0.73 24.04
C GLN A 69 11.71 -1.54 24.61
N ARG A 70 11.98 -1.46 25.92
CA ARG A 70 13.08 -2.20 26.57
C ARG A 70 12.90 -3.72 26.45
N ALA A 71 11.68 -4.23 26.59
CA ALA A 71 11.39 -5.66 26.49
C ALA A 71 11.63 -6.20 25.07
N TRP A 72 11.28 -5.42 24.05
CA TRP A 72 11.44 -5.83 22.64
C TRP A 72 12.81 -5.51 22.05
N LEU A 73 13.56 -4.58 22.63
CA LEU A 73 14.84 -4.13 22.07
C LEU A 73 15.83 -5.28 21.79
N PRO A 74 16.06 -6.26 22.70
CA PRO A 74 16.97 -7.36 22.43
C PRO A 74 16.53 -8.22 21.23
N TRP A 75 15.23 -8.46 21.10
CA TRP A 75 14.67 -9.21 19.97
C TRP A 75 14.85 -8.45 18.65
N ILE A 76 14.65 -7.13 18.67
CA ILE A 76 14.85 -6.25 17.51
C ILE A 76 16.33 -6.23 17.11
N GLU A 77 17.24 -6.12 18.08
CA GLU A 77 18.70 -6.11 17.85
C GLU A 77 19.19 -7.44 17.28
N ASP A 78 18.72 -8.57 17.82
CA ASP A 78 18.95 -9.90 17.26
C ASP A 78 18.50 -9.95 15.78
N ARG A 79 17.32 -9.42 15.45
CA ARG A 79 16.81 -9.46 14.07
C ARG A 79 17.62 -8.56 13.15
N LYS A 80 18.05 -7.40 13.64
CA LYS A 80 18.93 -6.48 12.92
C LYS A 80 20.32 -7.06 12.67
N SER A 81 20.84 -7.90 13.57
CA SER A 81 22.12 -8.57 13.38
C SER A 81 22.10 -9.62 12.26
N GLN A 82 20.91 -10.11 11.89
CA GLN A 82 20.71 -11.05 10.78
C GLN A 82 20.60 -10.36 9.42
N TRP A 83 20.55 -9.03 9.37
CA TRP A 83 20.52 -8.30 8.10
C TRP A 83 21.82 -8.50 7.32
N VAL A 84 21.67 -8.61 6.01
CA VAL A 84 22.79 -8.76 5.09
C VAL A 84 23.68 -7.53 5.19
N GLN A 85 24.97 -7.77 5.37
CA GLN A 85 25.98 -6.70 5.47
C GLN A 85 26.28 -6.13 4.09
N PRO A 86 26.76 -4.87 4.00
CA PRO A 86 27.23 -4.27 2.76
C PRO A 86 28.13 -5.18 1.93
N THR A 87 27.82 -5.33 0.64
CA THR A 87 28.65 -6.06 -0.33
C THR A 87 29.15 -5.13 -1.43
N ASP A 88 30.30 -5.45 -2.03
CA ASP A 88 30.90 -4.64 -3.10
C ASP A 88 30.16 -4.78 -4.44
N ASP A 89 29.36 -5.83 -4.61
CA ASP A 89 28.69 -6.20 -5.86
C ASP A 89 27.22 -5.77 -5.94
N LEU A 90 26.70 -5.02 -4.96
CA LEU A 90 25.27 -4.66 -4.90
C LEU A 90 24.79 -3.98 -6.18
N VAL A 91 25.57 -3.02 -6.72
CA VAL A 91 25.21 -2.31 -7.97
C VAL A 91 25.05 -3.29 -9.12
N GLN A 92 26.01 -4.20 -9.28
CA GLN A 92 25.97 -5.24 -10.32
C GLN A 92 24.77 -6.17 -10.15
N ARG A 93 24.48 -6.64 -8.92
CA ARG A 93 23.34 -7.52 -8.64
C ARG A 93 21.99 -6.85 -8.91
N LEU A 94 21.90 -5.53 -8.72
CA LEU A 94 20.72 -4.75 -9.05
C LEU A 94 20.62 -4.50 -10.57
N GLN A 95 21.73 -4.22 -11.26
CA GLN A 95 21.77 -4.10 -12.72
C GLN A 95 21.26 -5.37 -13.40
N GLU A 96 21.87 -6.52 -13.08
CA GLU A 96 21.52 -7.83 -13.64
C GLU A 96 20.05 -8.21 -13.40
N TRP A 97 19.44 -7.69 -12.33
CA TRP A 97 18.05 -7.97 -11.99
C TRP A 97 17.07 -6.97 -12.60
N TRP A 98 17.37 -5.67 -12.53
CA TRP A 98 16.41 -4.62 -12.84
C TRP A 98 16.48 -4.13 -14.27
N GLU A 99 17.64 -4.14 -14.92
CA GLU A 99 17.75 -3.68 -16.32
C GLU A 99 16.91 -4.54 -17.28
N PRO A 100 16.85 -5.88 -17.16
CA PRO A 100 15.92 -6.68 -17.96
C PRO A 100 14.45 -6.30 -17.74
N LEU A 101 14.07 -5.96 -16.50
CA LEU A 101 12.71 -5.54 -16.16
C LEU A 101 12.39 -4.14 -16.71
N LEU A 102 13.36 -3.22 -16.64
CA LEU A 102 13.26 -1.89 -17.24
C LEU A 102 13.11 -1.99 -18.76
N ALA A 103 13.87 -2.89 -19.41
CA ALA A 103 13.82 -3.08 -20.85
C ALA A 103 12.42 -3.48 -21.36
N ILE A 104 11.71 -4.34 -20.62
CA ILE A 104 10.34 -4.77 -20.98
C ILE A 104 9.24 -3.79 -20.56
N ALA A 105 9.57 -2.69 -19.88
CA ALA A 105 8.60 -1.75 -19.30
C ALA A 105 8.74 -0.29 -19.80
N PRO A 106 8.72 -0.03 -21.12
CA PRO A 106 8.89 1.33 -21.66
C PRO A 106 7.81 2.32 -21.22
N ASN A 107 6.53 1.92 -21.10
CA ASN A 107 5.47 2.83 -20.67
C ASN A 107 5.58 3.16 -19.18
N LEU A 108 5.92 2.18 -18.34
CA LEU A 108 6.24 2.42 -16.93
C LEU A 108 7.40 3.41 -16.80
N ARG A 109 8.49 3.20 -17.55
CA ARG A 109 9.67 4.09 -17.56
C ARG A 109 9.31 5.50 -17.97
N ASN A 110 8.53 5.66 -19.04
CA ASN A 110 8.01 6.95 -19.48
C ASN A 110 7.13 7.62 -18.42
N GLY A 111 6.30 6.84 -17.71
CA GLY A 111 5.47 7.33 -16.62
C GLY A 111 6.29 7.81 -15.41
N VAL A 112 7.46 7.22 -15.15
CA VAL A 112 8.40 7.76 -14.15
C VAL A 112 9.07 9.04 -14.67
N GLY A 113 9.65 8.97 -15.87
CA GLY A 113 10.13 10.13 -16.63
C GLY A 113 11.39 10.83 -16.09
N ASP A 114 11.99 10.32 -15.01
CA ASP A 114 13.15 10.95 -14.34
C ASP A 114 14.02 9.88 -13.64
N VAL A 115 15.17 10.28 -13.13
CA VAL A 115 16.10 9.45 -12.36
C VAL A 115 15.60 9.29 -10.91
N CYS A 116 15.67 8.07 -10.40
CA CYS A 116 15.41 7.75 -9.00
C CYS A 116 16.68 7.29 -8.30
N ILE A 117 16.98 7.87 -7.13
CA ILE A 117 18.16 7.54 -6.34
C ILE A 117 17.77 6.72 -5.11
N ILE A 118 18.46 5.60 -4.90
CA ILE A 118 18.50 4.89 -3.62
C ILE A 118 19.78 5.33 -2.91
N ASP A 119 19.64 6.21 -1.93
CA ASP A 119 20.72 6.75 -1.12
C ASP A 119 20.93 5.86 0.12
N MET A 120 22.03 5.11 0.14
CA MET A 120 22.41 4.21 1.22
C MET A 120 23.56 4.77 2.08
N GLY A 121 23.80 6.08 2.01
CA GLY A 121 24.91 6.72 2.69
C GLY A 121 26.18 6.69 1.84
N ASP A 122 27.05 5.71 2.07
CA ASP A 122 28.34 5.58 1.38
C ASP A 122 28.19 5.18 -0.09
N LEU A 123 27.16 4.38 -0.40
CA LEU A 123 26.78 4.00 -1.75
C LEU A 123 25.45 4.65 -2.15
N LYS A 124 25.36 5.14 -3.38
CA LYS A 124 24.13 5.68 -3.97
C LYS A 124 23.90 5.03 -5.32
N VAL A 125 22.73 4.44 -5.52
CA VAL A 125 22.37 3.78 -6.78
C VAL A 125 21.36 4.65 -7.51
N ALA A 126 21.66 4.96 -8.77
CA ALA A 126 20.76 5.63 -9.69
C ALA A 126 20.02 4.60 -10.55
N ILE A 127 18.71 4.77 -10.64
CA ILE A 127 17.84 4.11 -11.61
C ILE A 127 17.43 5.20 -12.61
N ASP A 128 18.06 5.20 -13.78
CA ASP A 128 17.70 6.09 -14.87
C ASP A 128 16.54 5.44 -15.64
N PHE A 129 15.31 5.84 -15.31
CA PHE A 129 14.12 5.30 -15.97
C PHE A 129 14.07 5.63 -17.47
N PRO A 130 14.33 6.88 -17.92
CA PRO A 130 14.42 7.17 -19.35
C PRO A 130 15.40 6.27 -20.10
N ALA A 131 16.62 6.08 -19.57
CA ALA A 131 17.62 5.22 -20.19
C ALA A 131 17.35 3.72 -19.99
N GLY A 132 16.59 3.35 -18.95
CA GLY A 132 16.38 1.96 -18.53
C GLY A 132 17.64 1.31 -17.96
N THR A 133 18.47 2.08 -17.25
CA THR A 133 19.77 1.62 -16.72
C THR A 133 19.87 1.80 -15.22
N VAL A 134 20.71 0.99 -14.59
CA VAL A 134 21.05 1.09 -13.17
C VAL A 134 22.54 1.34 -13.06
N SER A 135 22.97 2.25 -12.19
CA SER A 135 24.39 2.56 -12.01
C SER A 135 24.67 3.16 -10.64
N GLU A 136 25.94 3.27 -10.26
CA GLU A 136 26.31 4.14 -9.14
C GLU A 136 26.03 5.60 -9.50
N TRP A 137 25.43 6.34 -8.58
CA TRP A 137 25.03 7.72 -8.84
C TRP A 137 26.24 8.65 -8.89
N ASN A 138 26.38 9.34 -10.02
CA ASN A 138 27.50 10.24 -10.31
C ASN A 138 27.26 11.70 -9.89
N GLY A 139 26.15 12.00 -9.19
CA GLY A 139 25.77 13.35 -8.80
C GLY A 139 24.88 14.10 -9.79
N ALA A 140 24.41 13.45 -10.86
CA ALA A 140 23.42 14.03 -11.78
C ALA A 140 22.10 14.39 -11.08
N GLU A 141 21.33 15.30 -11.66
CA GLU A 141 20.00 15.64 -11.17
C GLU A 141 19.07 14.43 -11.12
N CYS A 142 18.13 14.44 -10.18
CA CYS A 142 17.17 13.37 -9.99
C CYS A 142 15.79 13.92 -9.60
N GLY A 143 14.73 13.29 -10.09
CA GLY A 143 13.36 13.60 -9.69
C GLY A 143 12.95 12.94 -8.37
N PHE A 144 13.59 11.84 -7.98
CA PHE A 144 13.21 11.04 -6.82
C PHE A 144 14.42 10.58 -6.01
N ARG A 145 14.28 10.55 -4.68
CA ARG A 145 15.30 10.01 -3.77
C ARG A 145 14.66 9.24 -2.62
N PHE A 146 15.18 8.06 -2.34
CA PHE A 146 14.89 7.25 -1.15
C PHE A 146 16.17 7.09 -0.34
N ALA A 147 16.22 7.62 0.87
CA ALA A 147 17.31 7.41 1.82
C ALA A 147 16.99 6.22 2.73
N ILE A 148 17.77 5.14 2.63
CA ILE A 148 17.51 3.83 3.24
C ILE A 148 18.81 3.27 3.85
N ASP A 149 18.75 2.59 4.99
CA ASP A 149 19.91 1.85 5.54
C ASP A 149 20.37 0.78 4.53
N ARG A 150 21.66 0.80 4.14
CA ARG A 150 22.24 -0.13 3.15
C ARG A 150 21.87 -1.58 3.43
N ARG A 151 21.89 -2.00 4.70
CA ARG A 151 21.62 -3.39 5.09
C ARG A 151 20.20 -3.83 4.73
N LEU A 152 19.24 -2.91 4.72
CA LEU A 152 17.87 -3.22 4.32
C LEU A 152 17.81 -3.51 2.81
N VAL A 153 18.46 -2.68 2.00
CA VAL A 153 18.56 -2.85 0.53
C VAL A 153 19.30 -4.14 0.20
N GLU A 154 20.43 -4.38 0.85
CA GLU A 154 21.20 -5.62 0.73
C GLU A 154 20.35 -6.86 1.03
N THR A 155 19.57 -6.81 2.11
CA THR A 155 18.72 -7.92 2.55
C THR A 155 17.64 -8.22 1.51
N VAL A 156 16.86 -7.23 1.09
CA VAL A 156 15.79 -7.45 0.09
C VAL A 156 16.34 -7.82 -1.29
N ALA A 157 17.54 -7.38 -1.64
CA ALA A 157 18.22 -7.77 -2.87
C ALA A 157 18.72 -9.22 -2.82
N ALA A 158 19.30 -9.64 -1.68
CA ALA A 158 19.76 -11.01 -1.45
C ALA A 158 18.59 -12.02 -1.44
N GLU A 159 17.46 -11.62 -0.86
CA GLU A 159 16.22 -12.42 -0.86
C GLU A 159 15.50 -12.45 -2.22
N ARG A 160 15.96 -11.65 -3.20
CA ARG A 160 15.25 -11.41 -4.47
C ARG A 160 13.78 -11.07 -4.23
N ALA A 161 13.51 -10.21 -3.24
CA ALA A 161 12.16 -9.81 -2.89
C ALA A 161 11.51 -9.05 -4.05
N VAL A 162 10.52 -9.65 -4.69
CA VAL A 162 9.92 -9.10 -5.93
C VAL A 162 8.91 -7.96 -5.67
N ASP A 163 8.65 -7.64 -4.41
CA ASP A 163 7.71 -6.61 -3.97
C ASP A 163 8.31 -5.82 -2.80
N TRP A 164 8.99 -4.72 -3.14
CA TRP A 164 9.60 -3.82 -2.15
C TRP A 164 8.60 -2.91 -1.47
N SER A 165 7.39 -2.75 -2.03
CA SER A 165 6.32 -2.09 -1.29
C SER A 165 6.08 -2.85 0.02
N ASN A 166 5.91 -4.18 -0.07
CA ASN A 166 5.67 -5.02 1.09
C ASN A 166 6.94 -5.26 1.93
N SER A 167 8.06 -5.62 1.29
CA SER A 167 9.26 -6.07 2.01
C SER A 167 10.13 -4.92 2.56
N LEU A 168 9.97 -3.70 2.06
CA LEU A 168 10.81 -2.55 2.45
C LEU A 168 9.97 -1.33 2.85
N PHE A 169 9.14 -0.80 1.96
CA PHE A 169 8.52 0.51 2.16
C PHE A 169 7.43 0.55 3.23
N LEU A 170 6.63 -0.51 3.39
CA LEU A 170 5.64 -0.59 4.48
C LEU A 170 6.26 -0.55 5.88
N SER A 171 7.58 -0.75 6.01
CA SER A 171 8.27 -0.58 7.28
C SER A 171 8.46 0.88 7.70
N CYS A 172 8.30 1.84 6.77
CA CYS A 172 8.60 3.26 6.96
C CYS A 172 10.04 3.54 7.46
N ARG A 173 10.98 2.60 7.27
CA ARG A 173 12.41 2.75 7.65
C ARG A 173 13.23 3.45 6.57
N PHE A 174 12.68 4.50 5.98
CA PHE A 174 13.31 5.29 4.94
C PHE A 174 12.80 6.73 4.97
N SER A 175 13.56 7.65 4.38
CA SER A 175 13.07 8.99 4.04
C SER A 175 12.96 9.12 2.53
N ALA A 176 11.99 9.87 2.03
CA ALA A 176 11.82 10.10 0.60
C ALA A 176 11.72 11.58 0.26
N TRP A 177 12.21 11.94 -0.91
CA TRP A 177 12.13 13.27 -1.49
C TRP A 177 11.75 13.17 -2.99
N ARG A 178 11.02 14.16 -3.48
CA ARG A 178 10.63 14.29 -4.89
C ARG A 178 10.60 15.75 -5.33
N SER A 179 10.97 16.01 -6.58
CA SER A 179 10.92 17.36 -7.19
C SER A 179 9.49 17.78 -7.58
N GLY A 180 8.69 16.82 -8.08
CA GLY A 180 7.33 17.02 -8.59
C GLY A 180 6.25 16.35 -7.73
N PRO A 181 4.98 16.27 -8.19
CA PRO A 181 3.86 15.61 -7.50
C PRO A 181 4.11 14.12 -7.23
N PHE A 182 3.19 13.48 -6.50
CA PHE A 182 3.25 12.02 -6.31
C PHE A 182 3.26 11.31 -7.67
N ASN A 183 4.23 10.42 -7.88
CA ASN A 183 4.35 9.60 -9.07
C ASN A 183 4.16 8.12 -8.69
N GLU A 184 3.02 7.55 -9.07
CA GLU A 184 2.71 6.15 -8.76
C GLU A 184 3.60 5.14 -9.52
N TYR A 185 4.16 5.53 -10.67
CA TYR A 185 4.96 4.65 -11.52
C TYR A 185 6.26 4.21 -10.82
N VAL A 186 6.83 5.08 -9.98
CA VAL A 186 8.00 4.76 -9.15
C VAL A 186 7.68 3.62 -8.18
N TYR A 187 6.54 3.70 -7.49
CA TYR A 187 6.09 2.62 -6.59
C TYR A 187 5.65 1.36 -7.35
N ASN A 188 5.06 1.53 -8.53
CA ASN A 188 4.68 0.43 -9.40
C ASN A 188 5.89 -0.37 -9.89
N PHE A 189 7.03 0.27 -10.12
CA PHE A 189 8.29 -0.42 -10.39
C PHE A 189 8.72 -1.27 -9.18
N PHE A 190 8.84 -0.65 -8.01
CA PHE A 190 9.33 -1.34 -6.80
C PHE A 190 8.42 -2.46 -6.28
N LYS A 191 7.11 -2.45 -6.57
CA LYS A 191 6.20 -3.56 -6.21
C LYS A 191 6.23 -4.74 -7.21
N SER A 192 6.97 -4.59 -8.31
CA SER A 192 6.88 -5.44 -9.51
C SER A 192 8.23 -5.93 -10.03
N LEU A 193 9.14 -6.32 -9.14
CA LEU A 193 10.52 -6.70 -9.48
C LEU A 193 10.65 -8.16 -9.94
N SER A 194 9.72 -8.62 -10.78
CA SER A 194 9.78 -9.90 -11.51
C SER A 194 9.19 -9.73 -12.90
N GLU A 195 9.58 -10.57 -13.86
CA GLU A 195 9.10 -10.46 -15.26
C GLU A 195 7.57 -10.50 -15.34
N GLU A 196 6.93 -11.41 -14.61
CA GLU A 196 5.47 -11.53 -14.58
C GLU A 196 4.79 -10.27 -14.04
N ARG A 197 5.26 -9.74 -12.90
CA ARG A 197 4.69 -8.55 -12.27
C ARG A 197 4.97 -7.29 -13.09
N MET A 198 6.16 -7.21 -13.67
CA MET A 198 6.57 -6.10 -14.51
C MET A 198 5.74 -6.06 -15.79
N SER A 199 5.50 -7.20 -16.43
CA SER A 199 4.64 -7.29 -17.62
C SER A 199 3.21 -6.82 -17.34
N ARG A 200 2.64 -7.19 -16.19
CA ARG A 200 1.30 -6.70 -15.77
C ARG A 200 1.31 -5.19 -15.49
N THR A 201 2.40 -4.70 -14.89
CA THR A 201 2.59 -3.28 -14.56
C THR A 201 2.77 -2.44 -15.82
N GLU A 202 3.52 -2.93 -16.79
CA GLU A 202 3.68 -2.32 -18.10
C GLU A 202 2.37 -2.28 -18.86
N ALA A 203 1.61 -3.38 -18.86
CA ALA A 203 0.29 -3.42 -19.50
C ALA A 203 -0.67 -2.38 -18.87
N GLU A 204 -0.63 -2.19 -17.55
CA GLU A 204 -1.36 -1.13 -16.86
C GLU A 204 -0.87 0.26 -17.24
N ALA A 205 0.45 0.48 -17.26
CA ALA A 205 1.03 1.76 -17.66
C ALA A 205 0.66 2.13 -19.10
N LEU A 206 0.67 1.14 -20.00
CA LEU A 206 0.25 1.29 -21.38
C LEU A 206 -1.24 1.63 -21.50
N ARG A 207 -2.12 0.94 -20.76
CA ARG A 207 -3.56 1.27 -20.72
C ARG A 207 -3.80 2.70 -20.26
N LYS A 208 -3.06 3.19 -19.27
CA LYS A 208 -3.18 4.58 -18.81
C LYS A 208 -2.68 5.59 -19.82
N ALA A 209 -1.59 5.27 -20.52
CA ALA A 209 -1.00 6.14 -21.53
C ALA A 209 -1.85 6.23 -22.81
N ASP A 210 -2.54 5.14 -23.16
CA ASP A 210 -3.46 5.07 -24.29
C ASP A 210 -4.77 4.35 -23.89
N PRO A 211 -5.69 5.07 -23.21
CA PRO A 211 -6.96 4.50 -22.74
C PRO A 211 -7.89 4.01 -23.85
N ASN A 212 -7.63 4.44 -25.10
CA ASN A 212 -8.38 4.07 -26.29
C ASN A 212 -7.63 2.99 -27.10
N ARG A 213 -6.62 2.33 -26.53
CA ARG A 213 -5.91 1.23 -27.17
C ARG A 213 -6.66 -0.07 -26.91
N GLY A 214 -7.44 -0.48 -27.91
CA GLY A 214 -7.98 -1.82 -28.14
C GLY A 214 -7.63 -2.91 -27.11
N GLY A 215 -8.67 -3.39 -26.45
CA GLY A 215 -8.66 -4.48 -25.45
C GLY A 215 -10.07 -4.64 -24.87
N ILE A 216 -10.25 -5.48 -23.83
CA ILE A 216 -11.56 -5.64 -23.15
C ILE A 216 -12.15 -4.30 -22.66
N ALA A 217 -11.37 -3.24 -22.53
CA ALA A 217 -11.85 -1.91 -22.15
C ALA A 217 -12.75 -1.24 -23.21
N GLU A 218 -12.65 -1.66 -24.47
CA GLU A 218 -13.54 -1.24 -25.55
C GLU A 218 -14.75 -2.16 -25.72
N GLU A 219 -14.71 -3.37 -25.13
CA GLU A 219 -15.81 -4.31 -25.21
C GLU A 219 -17.01 -3.78 -24.42
N GLU A 220 -18.19 -3.90 -25.01
CA GLU A 220 -19.45 -3.79 -24.30
C GLU A 220 -19.98 -5.19 -24.00
N ILE A 221 -20.48 -5.40 -22.79
CA ILE A 221 -21.12 -6.62 -22.33
C ILE A 221 -22.56 -6.32 -21.94
N GLN A 222 -23.41 -7.34 -21.96
CA GLN A 222 -24.77 -7.23 -21.45
C GLN A 222 -24.84 -7.68 -19.98
N ILE A 223 -25.42 -6.85 -19.12
CA ILE A 223 -25.74 -7.18 -17.72
C ILE A 223 -27.22 -6.85 -17.50
N GLY A 224 -28.07 -7.88 -17.43
CA GLY A 224 -29.52 -7.70 -17.42
C GLY A 224 -30.01 -7.02 -18.70
N ASP A 225 -30.80 -5.96 -18.54
CA ASP A 225 -31.35 -5.16 -19.64
C ASP A 225 -30.44 -3.99 -20.06
N TRP A 226 -29.16 -4.04 -19.67
CA TRP A 226 -28.19 -2.96 -19.94
C TRP A 226 -26.99 -3.48 -20.73
N ILE A 227 -26.52 -2.67 -21.68
CA ILE A 227 -25.22 -2.78 -22.32
C ILE A 227 -24.24 -1.85 -21.61
N VAL A 228 -23.11 -2.38 -21.17
CA VAL A 228 -22.15 -1.72 -20.29
C VAL A 228 -20.74 -1.92 -20.84
N GLN A 229 -19.87 -0.91 -20.75
CA GLN A 229 -18.42 -1.18 -20.94
C GLN A 229 -17.96 -2.29 -19.99
N ARG A 230 -17.15 -3.22 -20.47
CA ARG A 230 -16.76 -4.40 -19.70
C ARG A 230 -15.88 -4.08 -18.50
N THR A 231 -15.10 -3.00 -18.53
CA THR A 231 -14.19 -2.63 -17.45
C THR A 231 -14.78 -1.50 -16.59
N CYS A 232 -14.75 -1.69 -15.27
CA CYS A 232 -15.14 -0.66 -14.32
C CYS A 232 -14.16 0.51 -14.38
N PRO A 233 -14.62 1.77 -14.57
CA PRO A 233 -13.75 2.90 -14.78
C PRO A 233 -12.87 3.23 -13.57
N HIS A 234 -13.13 2.66 -12.38
CA HIS A 234 -12.30 2.80 -11.18
C HIS A 234 -10.90 2.19 -11.34
N ARG A 235 -10.82 0.88 -11.58
CA ARG A 235 -9.55 0.10 -11.64
C ARG A 235 -9.72 -1.16 -12.50
N ASP A 236 -10.41 -1.02 -13.63
CA ASP A 236 -10.58 -2.04 -14.66
C ASP A 236 -11.11 -3.40 -14.18
N ALA A 237 -11.91 -3.41 -13.12
CA ALA A 237 -12.59 -4.63 -12.70
C ALA A 237 -13.49 -5.15 -13.83
N ASP A 238 -13.39 -6.44 -14.17
CA ASP A 238 -14.22 -7.05 -15.21
C ASP A 238 -15.68 -7.14 -14.73
N LEU A 239 -16.53 -6.26 -15.25
CA LEU A 239 -17.94 -6.16 -14.90
C LEU A 239 -18.74 -7.37 -15.40
N SER A 240 -18.20 -8.21 -16.31
CA SER A 240 -18.86 -9.48 -16.61
C SER A 240 -18.78 -10.46 -15.44
N VAL A 241 -17.85 -10.25 -14.52
CA VAL A 241 -17.63 -11.05 -13.31
C VAL A 241 -18.18 -10.34 -12.07
N PHE A 242 -17.94 -9.02 -11.97
CA PHE A 242 -18.20 -8.25 -10.76
C PHE A 242 -19.33 -7.22 -10.90
N GLY A 243 -19.94 -7.07 -12.07
CA GLY A 243 -21.03 -6.12 -12.31
C GLY A 243 -22.39 -6.72 -11.98
N VAL A 244 -23.17 -6.00 -11.17
CA VAL A 244 -24.54 -6.38 -10.80
C VAL A 244 -25.45 -5.17 -10.94
N ILE A 245 -26.63 -5.36 -11.52
CA ILE A 245 -27.70 -4.35 -11.50
C ILE A 245 -28.48 -4.50 -10.19
N ASP A 246 -28.54 -3.42 -9.41
CA ASP A 246 -29.22 -3.30 -8.11
C ASP A 246 -30.17 -2.09 -8.18
N GLY A 247 -31.42 -2.35 -8.60
CA GLY A 247 -32.39 -1.29 -8.88
C GLY A 247 -31.95 -0.38 -10.03
N ASP A 248 -31.82 0.92 -9.75
CA ASP A 248 -31.39 1.94 -10.71
C ASP A 248 -29.87 2.15 -10.72
N GLU A 249 -29.10 1.19 -10.18
CA GLU A 249 -27.65 1.28 -10.08
C GLU A 249 -26.95 0.05 -10.68
N LEU A 250 -25.80 0.29 -11.29
CA LEU A 250 -24.80 -0.74 -11.52
C LEU A 250 -23.76 -0.71 -10.40
N VAL A 251 -23.56 -1.86 -9.75
CA VAL A 251 -22.62 -2.05 -8.65
C VAL A 251 -21.44 -2.89 -9.11
N CYS A 252 -20.22 -2.38 -8.94
CA CYS A 252 -18.99 -3.16 -9.06
C CYS A 252 -18.66 -3.79 -7.70
N THR A 253 -18.96 -5.09 -7.55
CA THR A 253 -18.84 -5.80 -6.27
C THR A 253 -17.41 -5.99 -5.77
N LEU A 254 -16.40 -5.84 -6.65
CA LEU A 254 -14.99 -5.96 -6.26
C LEU A 254 -14.52 -4.81 -5.34
N HIS A 255 -14.97 -3.59 -5.63
CA HIS A 255 -14.51 -2.38 -4.93
C HIS A 255 -15.66 -1.55 -4.34
N GLY A 256 -16.92 -1.99 -4.50
CA GLY A 256 -18.10 -1.31 -3.97
C GLY A 256 -18.48 -0.02 -4.70
N TRP A 257 -18.00 0.20 -5.92
CA TRP A 257 -18.34 1.39 -6.71
C TRP A 257 -19.76 1.28 -7.26
N ARG A 258 -20.51 2.37 -7.18
CA ARG A 258 -21.92 2.45 -7.58
C ARG A 258 -22.09 3.49 -8.68
N PHE A 259 -22.80 3.14 -9.74
CA PHE A 259 -23.06 3.99 -10.89
C PHE A 259 -24.57 4.04 -11.15
N ASP A 260 -25.10 5.22 -11.39
CA ASP A 260 -26.47 5.39 -11.87
C ASP A 260 -26.64 4.67 -13.22
N SER A 261 -27.60 3.76 -13.35
CA SER A 261 -27.76 2.92 -14.54
C SER A 261 -28.21 3.70 -15.77
N THR A 262 -28.89 4.83 -15.57
CA THR A 262 -29.42 5.66 -16.66
C THR A 262 -28.38 6.62 -17.23
N THR A 263 -27.54 7.18 -16.36
CA THR A 263 -26.58 8.24 -16.70
C THR A 263 -25.13 7.79 -16.69
N GLY A 264 -24.83 6.66 -16.04
CA GLY A 264 -23.48 6.15 -15.84
C GLY A 264 -22.67 6.91 -14.79
N LYS A 265 -23.26 7.92 -14.13
CA LYS A 265 -22.55 8.77 -13.15
C LYS A 265 -22.21 7.96 -11.91
N CYS A 266 -20.96 8.05 -11.43
CA CYS A 266 -20.60 7.47 -10.14
C CYS A 266 -21.32 8.19 -8.99
N LEU A 267 -21.90 7.40 -8.08
CA LEU A 267 -22.72 7.87 -6.96
C LEU A 267 -21.93 8.02 -5.67
N ASN A 268 -20.77 7.36 -5.55
CA ASN A 268 -19.97 7.32 -4.33
C ASN A 268 -18.54 7.85 -4.47
N ALA A 269 -18.19 8.46 -5.61
CA ALA A 269 -16.94 9.18 -5.81
C ALA A 269 -17.08 10.23 -6.93
N GLU A 270 -16.28 11.29 -6.87
CA GLU A 270 -16.16 12.27 -7.97
C GLU A 270 -15.16 11.75 -9.04
N GLU A 271 -15.43 12.07 -10.31
CA GLU A 271 -14.55 11.91 -11.48
C GLU A 271 -14.47 10.57 -12.23
N ARG A 272 -15.49 9.70 -12.24
CA ARG A 272 -15.50 8.53 -13.16
C ARG A 272 -16.91 8.21 -13.66
N THR A 273 -17.11 8.19 -14.97
CA THR A 273 -18.40 7.84 -15.60
C THR A 273 -18.28 6.47 -16.26
N LEU A 274 -19.30 5.63 -16.07
CA LEU A 274 -19.46 4.34 -16.73
C LEU A 274 -20.26 4.51 -18.01
N ARG A 275 -19.79 3.97 -19.13
CA ARG A 275 -20.62 3.83 -20.33
C ARG A 275 -21.64 2.71 -20.11
N ILE A 276 -22.91 3.08 -20.02
CA ILE A 276 -24.05 2.19 -19.83
C ILE A 276 -25.24 2.72 -20.63
N ARG A 277 -26.01 1.80 -21.25
CA ARG A 277 -27.22 2.11 -22.03
C ARG A 277 -28.19 0.93 -22.00
N PRO A 278 -29.51 1.14 -22.14
CA PRO A 278 -30.45 0.03 -22.20
C PRO A 278 -30.18 -0.84 -23.45
N VAL A 279 -30.45 -2.14 -23.33
CA VAL A 279 -30.60 -3.05 -24.47
C VAL A 279 -31.86 -2.60 -25.20
N SER A 280 -31.66 -2.00 -26.37
CA SER A 280 -32.73 -1.53 -27.27
C SER A 280 -33.76 -2.60 -27.57
#